data_AF-A0A8T6ZVR3-F1
#
_entry.id   AF-A0A8T6ZVR3-F1
#
_cell.length_a   1.000
_cell.length_b   1.000
_cell.length_c   1.000
_cell.angle_alpha   90.00
_cell.angle_beta   90.00
_cell.angle_gamma   90.00
#
_symmetry.space_group_name_H-M   'P 1'
#
loop_
_entity.id
_entity.type
_entity.pdbx_description
1 polymer ?
#
loop_
_entity_poly.entity_id
_entity_poly.type
_entity_poly.pdbx_seq_one_letter_code
_entity_poly.pdbx_strand_id
1 'polypeptide(L)'
;VLMYFVQGAFTGLYAVAARLYPTEIRTTGIGWAIGAGRLGAIFGPIVAGLLLGAGVTIGWTFAIYAVPMILGAIFVTRIRLAEPA
;
A
#
# COMPACT_ATOMS: atom_id res chain seq x y z
N VAL A 1 -13.89 5.94 -11.01
CA VAL A 1 -12.67 5.30 -11.57
C VAL A 1 -11.47 5.42 -10.64
N LEU A 2 -11.12 6.62 -10.14
CA LEU A 2 -9.88 6.84 -9.37
C LEU A 2 -9.67 5.88 -8.17
N MET A 3 -10.72 5.53 -7.43
CA MET A 3 -10.62 4.64 -6.26
C MET A 3 -10.76 3.14 -6.56
N TYR A 4 -11.14 2.77 -7.79
CA TYR A 4 -11.42 1.38 -8.13
C TYR A 4 -10.16 0.51 -8.05
N PHE A 5 -9.05 0.99 -8.62
CA PHE A 5 -7.76 0.29 -8.58
C PHE A 5 -7.17 0.20 -7.17
N VAL A 6 -7.35 1.25 -6.37
CA VAL A 6 -6.87 1.30 -4.99
C VAL A 6 -7.60 0.26 -4.14
N GLN A 7 -8.93 0.18 -4.25
CA GLN A 7 -9.69 -0.84 -3.51
C GLN A 7 -9.38 -2.26 -3.99
N GLY A 8 -9.23 -2.48 -5.30
CA GLY A 8 -8.81 -3.77 -5.83
C GLY A 8 -7.44 -4.21 -5.30
N ALA A 9 -6.49 -3.28 -5.19
CA ALA A 9 -5.17 -3.55 -4.61
C ALA A 9 -5.27 -3.92 -3.13
N PHE A 10 -6.09 -3.24 -2.34
CA PHE A 10 -6.31 -3.60 -0.92
C PHE A 10 -6.90 -5.00 -0.77
N THR A 11 -7.94 -5.33 -1.53
CA THR A 11 -8.56 -6.67 -1.47
C THR A 11 -7.56 -7.75 -1.87
N GLY A 12 -6.77 -7.54 -2.93
CA GLY A 12 -5.73 -8.46 -3.36
C GLY A 12 -4.63 -8.65 -2.31
N LEU A 13 -4.18 -7.55 -1.68
CA LEU A 13 -3.17 -7.60 -0.62
C LEU A 13 -3.64 -8.44 0.56
N TYR A 14 -4.88 -8.26 1.03
CA TYR A 14 -5.42 -9.07 2.14
C TYR A 14 -5.51 -10.55 1.80
N ALA A 15 -5.93 -10.88 0.57
CA ALA A 15 -6.00 -12.26 0.10
C ALA A 15 -4.60 -12.91 0.02
N VAL A 16 -3.59 -12.18 -0.48
CA VAL A 16 -2.20 -12.64 -0.54
C VAL A 16 -1.60 -12.78 0.85
N ALA A 17 -1.78 -11.78 1.72
CA ALA A 17 -1.25 -11.80 3.08
C ALA A 17 -1.80 -12.98 3.91
N ALA A 18 -3.09 -13.33 3.72
CA ALA A 18 -3.69 -14.50 4.37
C ALA A 18 -3.04 -15.83 3.95
N ARG A 19 -2.47 -15.91 2.74
CA ARG A 19 -1.76 -17.10 2.24
C ARG A 19 -0.26 -17.06 2.53
N LEU A 20 0.32 -15.87 2.63
CA LEU A 20 1.75 -15.68 2.83
C LEU A 20 2.21 -16.04 4.25
N TYR A 21 1.36 -15.81 5.26
CA TYR A 21 1.70 -16.07 6.67
C TYR A 21 1.14 -17.42 7.18
N PRO A 22 1.99 -18.25 7.82
CA PRO A 22 1.57 -19.45 8.57
C PRO A 22 0.49 -19.11 9.59
N THR A 23 -0.41 -20.06 9.84
CA THR A 23 -1.62 -19.87 10.66
C THR A 23 -1.29 -19.36 12.06
N GLU A 24 -0.14 -19.77 12.62
CA GLU A 24 0.32 -19.41 13.96
C GLU A 24 0.67 -17.93 14.11
N ILE A 25 1.17 -17.29 13.03
CA ILE A 25 1.64 -15.89 13.06
C ILE A 25 0.81 -14.95 12.19
N ARG A 26 -0.22 -15.47 11.52
CA ARG A 26 -1.02 -14.74 10.52
C ARG A 26 -1.65 -13.47 11.07
N THR A 27 -2.25 -13.53 12.24
CA THR A 27 -2.92 -12.39 12.89
C THR A 27 -1.92 -11.28 13.21
N THR A 28 -0.75 -11.63 13.72
CA THR A 28 0.32 -10.68 14.07
C THR A 28 0.96 -10.08 12.82
N GLY A 29 1.27 -10.90 11.81
CA GLY A 29 1.87 -10.45 10.55
C GLY A 29 0.94 -9.52 9.75
N ILE A 30 -0.34 -9.89 9.62
CA ILE A 30 -1.35 -9.02 8.98
C ILE A 30 -1.57 -7.75 9.80
N GLY A 31 -1.60 -7.84 11.13
CA GLY A 31 -1.72 -6.68 12.02
C GLY A 31 -0.60 -5.66 11.82
N TRP A 32 0.65 -6.12 11.71
CA TRP A 32 1.79 -5.26 11.39
C TRP A 32 1.69 -4.63 10.00
N ALA A 33 1.27 -5.39 8.98
CA ALA A 33 1.07 -4.88 7.63
C ALA A 33 0.00 -3.77 7.59
N ILE A 34 -1.13 -3.97 8.28
CA ILE A 34 -2.19 -2.97 8.40
C ILE A 34 -1.69 -1.74 9.17
N GLY A 35 -0.95 -1.95 10.26
CA GLY A 35 -0.36 -0.88 11.05
C GLY A 35 0.56 0.01 10.22
N ALA A 36 1.42 -0.59 9.40
CA ALA A 36 2.26 0.15 8.46
C ALA A 36 1.44 0.92 7.41
N GLY A 37 0.36 0.33 6.89
CA GLY A 37 -0.57 1.02 5.98
C GLY A 37 -1.21 2.27 6.59
N ARG A 38 -1.50 2.26 7.90
CA ARG A 38 -2.02 3.43 8.61
C ARG A 38 -1.00 4.56 8.72
N LEU A 39 0.29 4.25 8.89
CA LEU A 39 1.34 5.27 8.87
C LEU A 39 1.36 5.99 7.52
N GLY A 40 1.23 5.26 6.41
CA GLY A 40 1.09 5.84 5.07
C GLY A 40 -0.13 6.74 4.95
N ALA A 41 -1.26 6.35 5.54
CA ALA A 41 -2.48 7.16 5.56
C ALA A 41 -2.36 8.44 6.41
N ILE A 42 -1.49 8.47 7.42
CA ILE A 42 -1.21 9.66 8.24
C ILE A 42 -0.24 10.59 7.52
N PHE A 43 0.88 10.06 7.05
CA PHE A 43 1.89 10.85 6.34
C PHE A 43 1.42 11.33 4.97
N GLY A 44 0.49 10.62 4.34
CA GLY A 44 -0.09 10.98 3.05
C GLY A 44 -0.60 12.41 3.04
N PRO A 45 -1.68 12.76 3.77
CA PRO A 45 -2.22 14.12 3.79
C PRO A 45 -1.22 15.18 4.25
N ILE A 46 -0.30 14.84 5.16
CA ILE A 46 0.74 15.77 5.63
C ILE A 46 1.65 16.19 4.47
N VAL A 47 2.16 15.22 3.71
CA VAL A 47 3.00 15.49 2.53
C VAL A 47 2.22 16.24 1.46
N ALA A 48 0.94 15.90 1.23
CA ALA A 48 0.09 16.60 0.25
C ALA A 48 -0.10 18.06 0.65
N GLY A 49 -0.40 18.32 1.93
CA GLY A 49 -0.59 19.66 2.46
C GLY A 49 0.68 20.50 2.34
N LEU A 50 1.85 19.93 2.64
CA LEU A 50 3.15 20.58 2.46
C LEU A 50 3.42 20.94 0.99
N LEU A 51 3.18 20.01 0.06
CA LEU A 51 3.39 20.23 -1.37
C LEU A 51 2.46 21.30 -1.93
N LEU A 52 1.18 21.23 -1.58
CA LEU A 52 0.19 22.24 -2.00
C LEU A 52 0.50 23.61 -1.38
N GLY A 53 0.94 23.65 -0.11
CA GLY A 53 1.38 24.88 0.57
C GLY A 53 2.64 25.50 -0.04
N ALA A 54 3.52 24.69 -0.64
CA ALA A 54 4.68 25.13 -1.39
C ALA A 54 4.36 25.61 -2.83
N GLY A 55 3.07 25.63 -3.22
CA GLY A 55 2.64 26.06 -4.55
C GLY A 55 2.78 25.00 -5.64
N VAL A 56 3.04 23.74 -5.29
CA VAL A 56 3.13 22.64 -6.26
C VAL A 56 1.75 22.38 -6.87
N THR A 57 1.69 22.31 -8.20
CA THR A 57 0.46 22.03 -8.93
C THR A 57 -0.07 20.64 -8.57
N ILE A 58 -1.40 20.50 -8.46
CA ILE A 58 -2.10 19.24 -8.14
C ILE A 58 -1.58 18.05 -8.99
N GLY A 59 -1.30 18.26 -10.27
CA GLY A 59 -0.78 17.21 -11.16
C GLY A 59 0.57 16.64 -10.70
N TRP A 60 1.49 17.49 -10.25
CA TRP A 60 2.79 17.06 -9.73
C TRP A 60 2.68 16.40 -8.36
N THR A 61 1.74 16.85 -7.53
CA THR A 61 1.42 16.19 -6.25
C THR A 61 0.98 14.75 -6.49
N PHE A 62 0.10 14.49 -7.47
CA PHE A 62 -0.28 13.13 -7.85
C PHE A 62 0.88 12.30 -8.39
N ALA A 63 1.78 12.89 -9.17
CA ALA A 63 2.98 12.20 -9.67
C ALA A 63 3.89 11.73 -8.51
N ILE A 64 4.01 12.53 -7.45
CA ILE A 64 4.76 12.15 -6.24
C ILE A 64 4.07 10.96 -5.52
N TYR A 65 2.75 10.95 -5.42
CA TYR A 65 2.01 9.81 -4.85
C TYR A 65 2.09 8.53 -5.70
N ALA A 66 2.37 8.65 -7.00
CA ALA A 66 2.56 7.49 -7.86
C ALA A 66 3.85 6.71 -7.50
N VAL A 67 4.86 7.38 -6.95
CA VAL A 67 6.16 6.76 -6.59
C VAL A 67 6.00 5.59 -5.60
N PRO A 68 5.40 5.76 -4.40
CA PRO A 68 5.21 4.64 -3.48
C PRO A 68 4.29 3.55 -4.03
N MET A 69 3.32 3.89 -4.90
CA MET A 69 2.46 2.90 -5.57
C MET A 69 3.27 2.01 -6.53
N ILE A 70 4.18 2.59 -7.31
CA ILE A 70 5.05 1.83 -8.21
C ILE A 70 6.00 0.94 -7.41
N LEU A 71 6.57 1.46 -6.31
CA LEU A 71 7.43 0.66 -5.43
C LEU A 71 6.67 -0.55 -4.86
N GLY A 72 5.45 -0.34 -4.37
CA GLY A 72 4.58 -1.42 -3.91
C GLY A 72 4.31 -2.47 -4.99
N ALA A 73 4.00 -2.05 -6.21
CA ALA A 73 3.81 -2.96 -7.34
C ALA A 73 5.07 -3.80 -7.62
N ILE A 74 6.25 -3.19 -7.61
CA ILE A 74 7.52 -3.90 -7.81
C ILE A 74 7.74 -4.94 -6.70
N PHE A 75 7.50 -4.60 -5.44
CA PHE A 75 7.64 -5.55 -4.33
C PHE A 75 6.68 -6.73 -4.46
N VAL A 76 5.43 -6.49 -4.88
CA VAL A 76 4.44 -7.56 -5.08
C VAL A 76 4.91 -8.55 -6.14
N THR A 77 5.55 -8.12 -7.23
CA THR A 77 6.09 -9.05 -8.24
C THR A 77 7.18 -9.98 -7.71
N ARG A 78 7.83 -9.61 -6.60
CA ARG A 78 8.87 -10.43 -5.94
C ARG A 78 8.29 -11.42 -4.93
N ILE A 79 7.03 -11.30 -4.56
CA ILE A 79 6.37 -12.22 -3.63
C ILE A 79 6.16 -13.55 -4.34
N ARG A 80 6.82 -14.60 -3.84
CA ARG A 80 6.54 -15.98 -4.22
C ARG A 80 5.51 -16.54 -3.26
N LEU A 81 4.33 -16.87 -3.79
CA LEU A 81 3.35 -17.65 -3.06
C LEU A 81 3.92 -19.07 -2.93
N ALA A 82 4.17 -19.53 -1.71
CA ALA A 82 4.42 -20.94 -1.46
C ALA A 82 3.12 -21.70 -1.77
N GLU A 83 3.20 -22.73 -2.62
CA GLU A 83 2.05 -23.58 -2.93
C GLU A 83 1.54 -24.22 -1.62
N PRO A 84 0.23 -24.20 -1.37
CA PRO A 84 -0.34 -24.91 -0.22
C PRO A 84 -0.15 -26.42 -0.47
N ALA A 85 0.74 -27.04 0.30
CA ALA A 85 0.83 -28.49 0.44
C ALA A 85 -0.39 -29.03 1.21
#